data_AF-A0A915Z9I2-F1
#
_entry.id   AF-A0A915Z9I2-F1
#
_cell.length_a   1.000
_cell.length_b   1.000
_cell.length_c   1.000
_cell.angle_alpha   90.00
_cell.angle_beta   90.00
_cell.angle_gamma   90.00
#
_symmetry.space_group_name_H-M   'P 1'
#
loop_
_entity.id
_entity.type
_entity.pdbx_description
1 polymer ?
#
loop_
_entity_poly.entity_id
_entity_poly.type
_entity_poly.pdbx_seq_one_letter_code
_entity_poly.pdbx_strand_id
1 'polypeptide(L)'
;MQLSKFIFSTVLIIFNHVIFTKCGTFGGNGLYSLFTGNKLYYVGFFEFNFFYVDLAGVSLDTDTIIDKSKWVDLTEIKPQPGIDSNIPLLSKDNEKLIILDNTDDDVNAYTFHTTSNQWEVNPTKVIKNKEFVDLGEWVSDENTGISYSFLDSTMSIFDSINLTLTKGVSTPENLSADIRIFEDSAQVLLNGQILFIGGGFSSFKNPMSSILMYNTRTDTWQMMNTVGETPEGRIKHTAVSTSDGRIIVFGGISNSLPASPQLSILDTSKTPYEWSTPMIENPFTLSDHAAVMVNNYMIVAFGINTRETIPTLIDNNNIYKLDIRDPLKYKWSFLSGFDSSDNFDSSLDVFKPTNSTPIKASVDSASRLRTRNTVIIVYAVMVFICISVLIFYKARQYRRKIKNKMNTYHQNISSNENISNNENISINEELEKSMT
;
A
#
# COMPACT_ATOMS: atom_id res chain seq x y z
N MET A 1 37.14 6.50 46.24
CA MET A 1 36.68 5.43 45.32
C MET A 1 35.42 4.75 45.90
N GLN A 2 34.30 5.49 46.06
CA GLN A 2 32.99 4.90 46.42
C GLN A 2 31.84 5.92 46.33
N LEU A 3 31.84 6.81 45.32
CA LEU A 3 30.72 7.73 45.07
C LEU A 3 30.22 7.70 43.61
N SER A 4 30.73 6.80 42.77
CA SER A 4 30.33 6.65 41.35
C SER A 4 29.44 5.45 41.07
N LYS A 5 29.00 4.71 42.09
CA LYS A 5 28.13 3.52 41.96
C LYS A 5 26.68 3.74 42.41
N PHE A 6 26.30 4.96 42.81
CA PHE A 6 24.94 5.27 43.28
C PHE A 6 24.11 6.14 42.32
N ILE A 7 24.67 6.52 41.15
CA ILE A 7 23.98 7.35 40.15
C ILE A 7 23.44 6.51 38.97
N PHE A 8 23.81 5.23 38.84
CA PHE A 8 23.37 4.38 37.73
C PHE A 8 22.15 3.48 38.02
N SER A 9 21.61 3.49 39.25
CA SER A 9 20.45 2.66 39.63
C SER A 9 19.14 3.44 39.77
N THR A 10 19.15 4.75 39.52
CA THR A 10 17.98 5.63 39.73
C THR A 10 17.68 6.49 38.50
N VAL A 11 18.00 6.00 37.30
CA VAL A 11 17.62 6.61 36.01
C VAL A 11 16.67 5.70 35.20
N LEU A 12 16.35 4.51 35.70
CA LEU A 12 15.52 3.53 35.01
C LEU A 12 14.14 3.35 35.65
N ILE A 13 13.43 4.43 36.02
CA ILE A 13 12.00 4.42 36.42
C ILE A 13 11.34 5.78 36.09
N ILE A 14 11.72 6.49 35.01
CA ILE A 14 10.94 7.64 34.53
C ILE A 14 10.93 7.70 33.00
N PHE A 15 10.19 6.78 32.37
CA PHE A 15 9.47 7.04 31.11
C PHE A 15 8.16 6.25 31.16
N ASN A 16 7.33 6.54 32.16
CA ASN A 16 5.92 6.14 32.19
C ASN A 16 5.01 7.34 31.90
N HIS A 17 5.47 8.20 30.99
CA HIS A 17 4.67 9.24 30.37
C HIS A 17 4.84 9.13 28.85
N VAL A 18 4.19 8.13 28.25
CA VAL A 18 3.85 8.20 26.82
C VAL A 18 2.63 9.11 26.74
N ILE A 19 2.87 10.39 26.45
CA ILE A 19 1.85 11.28 25.91
C ILE A 19 2.45 11.83 24.61
N PHE A 20 2.03 11.26 23.48
CA PHE A 20 2.27 11.87 22.17
C PHE A 20 0.95 12.46 21.68
N THR A 21 0.77 13.76 21.89
CA THR A 21 -0.28 14.53 21.22
C THR A 21 0.35 15.60 20.36
N LYS A 22 0.49 15.30 19.08
CA LYS A 22 0.22 16.28 18.01
C LYS A 22 -0.29 15.52 16.80
N CYS A 23 -1.55 15.12 16.90
CA CYS A 23 -2.25 14.44 15.83
C CYS A 23 -2.48 15.40 14.64
N GLY A 24 -1.60 15.29 13.66
CA GLY A 24 -1.81 15.79 12.31
C GLY A 24 -2.23 14.63 11.43
N THR A 25 -3.53 14.56 11.13
CA THR A 25 -4.16 13.74 10.06
C THR A 25 -3.91 12.23 10.12
N PHE A 26 -4.55 11.52 11.06
CA PHE A 26 -4.85 10.10 10.85
C PHE A 26 -6.02 9.93 9.88
N GLY A 27 -5.89 9.04 8.90
CA GLY A 27 -6.95 8.64 7.98
C GLY A 27 -6.66 8.92 6.51
N GLY A 28 -7.64 8.66 5.63
CA GLY A 28 -7.49 8.74 4.17
C GLY A 28 -7.22 7.39 3.49
N ASN A 29 -6.76 7.42 2.24
CA ASN A 29 -6.45 6.23 1.46
C ASN A 29 -4.96 5.89 1.45
N GLY A 30 -4.61 4.69 0.95
CA GLY A 30 -3.21 4.27 0.81
C GLY A 30 -2.51 3.96 2.14
N LEU A 31 -3.24 3.43 3.12
CA LEU A 31 -2.68 2.91 4.37
C LEU A 31 -2.62 1.37 4.31
N TYR A 32 -1.49 0.80 4.70
CA TYR A 32 -1.38 -0.64 4.96
C TYR A 32 -1.69 -0.93 6.41
N SER A 33 -2.44 -2.01 6.67
CA SER A 33 -2.75 -2.47 8.03
C SER A 33 -2.08 -3.79 8.35
N LEU A 34 -1.50 -3.89 9.55
CA LEU A 34 -0.95 -5.12 10.08
C LEU A 34 -1.46 -5.34 11.51
N PHE A 35 -1.63 -6.59 11.90
CA PHE A 35 -2.02 -6.95 13.26
C PHE A 35 -0.97 -7.86 13.89
N THR A 36 -0.40 -7.43 15.00
CA THR A 36 0.50 -8.28 15.80
C THR A 36 0.46 -7.92 17.28
N GLY A 37 0.67 -8.93 18.13
CA GLY A 37 0.52 -8.84 19.58
C GLY A 37 -0.93 -8.50 19.94
N ASN A 38 -1.20 -7.22 20.18
CA ASN A 38 -2.54 -6.67 20.41
C ASN A 38 -2.72 -5.31 19.72
N LYS A 39 -1.93 -5.01 18.68
CA LYS A 39 -1.87 -3.68 18.05
C LYS A 39 -2.24 -3.79 16.59
N LEU A 40 -3.13 -2.89 16.14
CA LEU A 40 -3.40 -2.63 14.73
C LEU A 40 -2.45 -1.54 14.26
N TYR A 41 -1.39 -1.91 13.55
CA TYR A 41 -0.44 -0.99 12.97
C TYR A 41 -0.95 -0.47 11.63
N TYR A 42 -0.68 0.81 11.36
CA TYR A 42 -0.98 1.46 10.09
C TYR A 42 0.24 2.22 9.59
N VAL A 43 0.58 2.01 8.31
CA VAL A 43 1.71 2.67 7.65
C VAL A 43 1.21 3.30 6.34
N GLY A 44 1.43 4.61 6.18
CA GLY A 44 0.98 5.38 5.03
C GLY A 44 1.94 5.30 3.86
N PHE A 45 1.41 5.09 2.66
CA PHE A 45 2.19 4.98 1.43
C PHE A 45 2.73 6.34 0.95
N PHE A 46 1.85 7.33 0.75
CA PHE A 46 2.18 8.62 0.14
C PHE A 46 2.91 9.61 1.06
N GLU A 47 2.66 9.49 2.36
CA GLU A 47 3.32 10.23 3.42
C GLU A 47 3.64 9.22 4.53
N PHE A 48 4.82 9.34 5.15
CA PHE A 48 5.18 8.43 6.23
C PHE A 48 4.35 8.73 7.47
N ASN A 49 3.15 8.19 7.51
CA ASN A 49 2.28 8.15 8.67
C ASN A 49 2.45 6.77 9.30
N PHE A 50 2.92 6.70 10.53
CA PHE A 50 3.13 5.42 11.20
C PHE A 50 2.55 5.47 12.61
N PHE A 51 1.54 4.64 12.87
CA PHE A 51 0.85 4.62 14.15
C PHE A 51 0.24 3.25 14.43
N TYR A 52 -0.28 3.05 15.65
CA TYR A 52 -1.13 1.90 15.94
C TYR A 52 -2.31 2.23 16.83
N VAL A 53 -3.30 1.33 16.83
CA VAL A 53 -4.40 1.27 17.80
C VAL A 53 -4.19 0.08 18.73
N ASP A 54 -4.09 0.34 20.04
CA ASP A 54 -3.88 -0.68 21.07
C ASP A 54 -5.19 -1.36 21.51
N LEU A 55 -5.34 -2.62 21.10
CA LEU A 55 -6.46 -3.48 21.46
C LEU A 55 -6.26 -4.21 22.80
N ALA A 56 -5.18 -3.98 23.54
CA ALA A 56 -4.99 -4.64 24.83
C ALA A 56 -6.14 -4.29 25.80
N GLY A 57 -6.83 -5.34 26.28
CA GLY A 57 -8.00 -5.21 27.15
C GLY A 57 -9.29 -4.77 26.45
N VAL A 58 -9.29 -4.64 25.12
CA VAL A 58 -10.49 -4.32 24.32
C VAL A 58 -11.18 -5.62 23.90
N SER A 59 -12.46 -5.77 24.24
CA SER A 59 -13.28 -6.89 23.75
C SER A 59 -14.00 -6.51 22.46
N LEU A 60 -13.64 -7.19 21.36
CA LEU A 60 -14.29 -7.04 20.06
C LEU A 60 -15.71 -7.65 20.02
N ASP A 61 -16.12 -8.42 21.03
CA ASP A 61 -17.47 -9.00 21.13
C ASP A 61 -18.55 -7.98 21.48
N THR A 62 -18.14 -6.82 21.99
CA THR A 62 -19.04 -5.75 22.41
C THR A 62 -19.00 -4.60 21.43
N ASP A 63 -20.08 -3.83 21.30
CA ASP A 63 -20.10 -2.59 20.49
C ASP A 63 -19.43 -1.41 21.23
N THR A 64 -18.44 -1.71 22.09
CA THR A 64 -17.64 -0.70 22.79
C THR A 64 -16.72 -0.01 21.80
N ILE A 65 -16.79 1.32 21.78
CA ILE A 65 -15.95 2.17 20.94
C ILE A 65 -14.56 2.29 21.59
N ILE A 66 -13.51 2.13 20.79
CA ILE A 66 -12.13 2.32 21.24
C ILE A 66 -11.87 3.81 21.46
N ASP A 67 -11.36 4.15 22.64
CA ASP A 67 -11.02 5.52 22.99
C ASP A 67 -9.82 6.05 22.19
N LYS A 68 -9.81 7.35 21.88
CA LYS A 68 -8.70 8.01 21.19
C LYS A 68 -7.37 7.84 21.93
N SER A 69 -7.36 7.65 23.24
CA SER A 69 -6.15 7.40 24.04
C SER A 69 -5.44 6.10 23.69
N LYS A 70 -6.10 5.17 22.98
CA LYS A 70 -5.51 3.92 22.48
C LYS A 70 -4.76 4.09 21.17
N TRP A 71 -4.86 5.25 20.53
CA TRP A 71 -4.12 5.58 19.32
C TRP A 71 -2.74 6.12 19.69
N VAL A 72 -1.70 5.53 19.14
CA VAL A 72 -0.31 5.89 19.43
C VAL A 72 0.40 6.23 18.13
N ASP A 73 0.79 7.50 18.01
CA ASP A 73 1.60 8.01 16.91
C ASP A 73 3.07 7.60 17.06
N LEU A 74 3.64 7.04 16.01
CA LEU A 74 5.03 6.60 15.91
C LEU A 74 5.81 7.34 14.80
N THR A 75 5.16 8.27 14.11
CA THR A 75 5.66 8.94 12.90
C THR A 75 7.02 9.62 13.12
N GLU A 76 7.22 10.22 14.29
CA GLU A 76 8.45 10.96 14.59
C GLU A 76 9.59 10.13 15.18
N ILE A 77 9.38 8.82 15.40
CA ILE A 77 10.43 7.93 15.93
C ILE A 77 11.46 7.67 14.85
N LYS A 78 12.74 7.91 15.16
CA LYS A 78 13.87 7.77 14.21
C LYS A 78 14.73 6.52 14.53
N PRO A 79 15.50 6.00 13.55
CA PRO A 79 15.52 6.39 12.14
C PRO A 79 14.21 6.05 11.42
N GLN A 80 13.84 6.85 10.42
CA GLN A 80 12.67 6.60 9.58
C GLN A 80 13.11 6.09 8.19
N PRO A 81 12.37 5.18 7.55
CA PRO A 81 12.57 4.84 6.16
C PRO A 81 12.25 6.01 5.21
N GLY A 82 12.63 5.87 3.95
CA GLY A 82 12.23 6.79 2.87
C GLY A 82 10.72 6.77 2.63
N ILE A 83 10.20 7.77 1.90
CA ILE A 83 8.76 7.86 1.59
C ILE A 83 8.36 6.82 0.54
N ASP A 84 9.28 6.45 -0.36
CA ASP A 84 9.00 5.51 -1.46
C ASP A 84 8.99 4.04 -0.98
N SER A 85 9.18 3.79 0.32
CA SER A 85 9.41 2.47 0.89
C SER A 85 8.39 2.04 1.95
N ASN A 86 7.20 2.62 1.97
CA ASN A 86 6.28 2.49 3.10
C ASN A 86 5.39 1.25 3.12
N ILE A 87 5.84 0.14 2.54
CA ILE A 87 5.10 -1.13 2.56
C ILE A 87 5.67 -2.02 3.66
N PRO A 88 5.01 -2.10 4.83
CA PRO A 88 5.51 -2.87 5.94
C PRO A 88 5.26 -4.37 5.73
N LEU A 89 6.20 -5.19 6.18
CA LEU A 89 6.03 -6.63 6.32
C LEU A 89 6.35 -7.08 7.75
N LEU A 90 5.80 -8.21 8.16
CA LEU A 90 6.08 -8.81 9.47
C LEU A 90 7.25 -9.80 9.38
N SER A 91 8.12 -9.77 10.39
CA SER A 91 9.11 -10.84 10.61
C SER A 91 8.42 -12.14 11.02
N LYS A 92 9.12 -13.26 10.86
CA LYS A 92 8.61 -14.60 11.23
C LYS A 92 8.11 -14.75 12.67
N ASP A 93 8.71 -14.03 13.62
CA ASP A 93 8.30 -14.04 15.02
C ASP A 93 7.11 -13.10 15.30
N ASN A 94 6.65 -12.35 14.28
CA ASN A 94 5.66 -11.29 14.37
C ASN A 94 6.02 -10.16 15.35
N GLU A 95 7.26 -10.09 15.84
CA GLU A 95 7.68 -9.08 16.80
C GLU A 95 8.32 -7.86 16.15
N LYS A 96 8.62 -7.93 14.84
CA LYS A 96 9.26 -6.85 14.11
C LYS A 96 8.49 -6.52 12.84
N LEU A 97 8.39 -5.22 12.58
CA LEU A 97 7.98 -4.69 11.28
C LEU A 97 9.23 -4.36 10.49
N ILE A 98 9.30 -4.82 9.25
CA ILE A 98 10.41 -4.53 8.35
C ILE A 98 9.86 -3.68 7.22
N ILE A 99 10.58 -2.61 6.92
CA ILE A 99 10.33 -1.75 5.76
C ILE A 99 11.57 -1.80 4.88
N LEU A 100 11.38 -2.14 3.61
CA LEU A 100 12.47 -2.22 2.63
C LEU A 100 12.58 -0.92 1.84
N ASP A 101 13.74 -0.28 1.94
CA ASP A 101 14.05 0.97 1.26
C ASP A 101 14.97 0.72 0.06
N ASN A 102 14.45 0.95 -1.14
CA ASN A 102 15.19 0.81 -2.39
C ASN A 102 15.84 2.15 -2.74
N THR A 103 17.16 2.16 -2.78
CA THR A 103 17.97 3.29 -3.24
C THR A 103 18.62 2.94 -4.58
N ASP A 104 19.09 3.94 -5.33
CA ASP A 104 19.69 3.76 -6.65
C ASP A 104 20.74 2.64 -6.73
N ASP A 105 21.47 2.37 -5.64
CA ASP A 105 22.55 1.38 -5.58
C ASP A 105 22.27 0.16 -4.67
N ASP A 106 21.37 0.25 -3.69
CA ASP A 106 21.21 -0.75 -2.62
C ASP A 106 19.78 -0.83 -2.06
N VAL A 107 19.45 -1.96 -1.43
CA VAL A 107 18.20 -2.14 -0.66
C VAL A 107 18.56 -2.25 0.82
N ASN A 108 17.88 -1.49 1.67
CA ASN A 108 18.08 -1.48 3.12
C ASN A 108 16.81 -1.89 3.86
N ALA A 109 16.94 -2.69 4.91
CA ALA A 109 15.85 -3.08 5.79
C ALA A 109 15.85 -2.19 7.04
N TYR A 110 14.80 -1.39 7.18
CA TYR A 110 14.47 -0.68 8.40
C TYR A 110 13.62 -1.60 9.27
N THR A 111 14.09 -1.89 10.48
CA THR A 111 13.42 -2.82 11.39
C THR A 111 12.86 -2.08 12.59
N PHE A 112 11.56 -2.19 12.84
CA PHE A 112 10.88 -1.65 14.01
C PHE A 112 10.48 -2.77 14.96
N HIS A 113 10.90 -2.68 16.20
CA HIS A 113 10.53 -3.61 17.26
C HIS A 113 9.17 -3.22 17.85
N THR A 114 8.17 -4.09 17.67
CA THR A 114 6.78 -3.83 18.11
C THR A 114 6.61 -3.88 19.63
N THR A 115 7.53 -4.55 20.34
CA THR A 115 7.51 -4.69 21.80
C THR A 115 8.05 -3.44 22.50
N SER A 116 9.15 -2.87 22.01
CA SER A 116 9.76 -1.65 22.55
C SER A 116 9.28 -0.36 21.88
N ASN A 117 8.55 -0.47 20.76
CA ASN A 117 8.16 0.63 19.88
C ASN A 117 9.38 1.46 19.42
N GLN A 118 10.46 0.82 19.00
CA GLN A 118 11.69 1.49 18.57
C GLN A 118 12.22 0.91 17.26
N TRP A 119 12.76 1.77 16.41
CA TRP A 119 13.54 1.37 15.25
C TRP A 119 14.93 0.87 15.66
N GLU A 120 15.48 -0.09 14.91
CA GLU A 120 16.90 -0.40 14.97
C GLU A 120 17.71 0.86 14.59
N VAL A 121 18.82 1.08 15.29
CA VAL A 121 19.61 2.32 15.18
C VAL A 121 20.11 2.58 13.76
N ASN A 122 20.49 1.50 13.06
CA ASN A 122 20.94 1.58 11.68
C ASN A 122 20.16 0.56 10.84
N PRO A 123 19.70 0.92 9.64
CA PRO A 123 19.08 -0.04 8.75
C PRO A 123 20.11 -1.07 8.29
N THR A 124 19.65 -2.31 8.10
CA THR A 124 20.52 -3.42 7.70
C THR A 124 20.51 -3.58 6.19
N LYS A 125 21.69 -3.67 5.57
CA LYS A 125 21.80 -3.87 4.12
C LYS A 125 21.23 -5.23 3.73
N VAL A 126 20.28 -5.23 2.80
CA VAL A 126 19.68 -6.45 2.23
C VAL A 126 20.61 -7.02 1.17
N ILE A 127 20.78 -8.34 1.20
CA ILE A 127 21.57 -9.06 0.21
C ILE A 127 20.69 -9.24 -1.05
N LYS A 128 20.91 -8.41 -2.07
CA LYS A 128 20.21 -8.52 -3.35
C LYS A 128 20.93 -9.45 -4.33
N ASN A 129 20.20 -10.36 -4.96
CA ASN A 129 20.68 -11.04 -6.16
C ASN A 129 20.57 -10.08 -7.36
N LYS A 130 21.47 -10.22 -8.36
CA LYS A 130 21.59 -9.31 -9.52
C LYS A 130 20.31 -9.16 -10.36
N GLU A 131 19.34 -10.05 -10.16
CA GLU A 131 18.11 -10.14 -10.96
C GLU A 131 16.89 -9.51 -10.27
N PHE A 132 17.08 -8.79 -9.16
CA PHE A 132 15.98 -8.09 -8.49
C PHE A 132 15.26 -7.10 -9.43
N VAL A 133 13.93 -7.03 -9.30
CA VAL A 133 13.08 -6.28 -10.23
C VAL A 133 12.54 -5.02 -9.57
N ASP A 134 11.72 -5.14 -8.52
CA ASP A 134 11.21 -4.00 -7.76
C ASP A 134 10.59 -4.41 -6.41
N LEU A 135 10.30 -3.41 -5.57
CA LEU A 135 9.51 -3.54 -4.34
C LEU A 135 8.06 -3.13 -4.64
N GLY A 136 7.11 -4.05 -4.53
CA GLY A 136 5.68 -3.76 -4.59
C GLY A 136 4.98 -4.17 -3.29
N GLU A 137 3.66 -4.37 -3.37
CA GLU A 137 2.90 -4.93 -2.26
C GLU A 137 3.43 -6.31 -1.86
N TRP A 138 3.50 -6.57 -0.55
CA TRP A 138 4.02 -7.81 0.01
C TRP A 138 2.89 -8.70 0.52
N VAL A 139 3.00 -9.99 0.20
CA VAL A 139 2.26 -11.07 0.85
C VAL A 139 3.24 -11.90 1.65
N SER A 140 3.12 -11.86 2.97
CA SER A 140 4.04 -12.54 3.89
C SER A 140 3.50 -13.88 4.37
N ASP A 141 4.32 -14.92 4.30
CA ASP A 141 4.14 -16.15 5.05
C ASP A 141 4.93 -16.07 6.35
N GLU A 142 4.24 -15.60 7.40
CA GLU A 142 4.82 -15.42 8.74
C GLU A 142 5.41 -16.73 9.29
N ASN A 143 4.92 -17.91 8.90
CA ASN A 143 5.47 -19.18 9.39
C ASN A 143 6.87 -19.47 8.83
N THR A 144 7.13 -19.01 7.61
CA THR A 144 8.40 -19.24 6.93
C THR A 144 9.33 -18.03 7.02
N GLY A 145 8.78 -16.83 7.22
CA GLY A 145 9.51 -15.57 7.15
C GLY A 145 9.75 -15.11 5.71
N ILE A 146 9.05 -15.71 4.74
CA ILE A 146 9.20 -15.39 3.32
C ILE A 146 8.04 -14.50 2.88
N SER A 147 8.38 -13.40 2.21
CA SER A 147 7.42 -12.47 1.62
C SER A 147 7.55 -12.47 0.11
N TYR A 148 6.42 -12.34 -0.57
CA TYR A 148 6.32 -12.35 -2.02
C TYR A 148 5.75 -11.03 -2.48
N SER A 149 6.33 -10.43 -3.50
CA SER A 149 5.78 -9.27 -4.18
C SER A 149 5.72 -9.55 -5.67
N PHE A 150 4.68 -9.04 -6.32
CA PHE A 150 4.40 -9.33 -7.72
C PHE A 150 4.20 -8.02 -8.48
N LEU A 151 4.99 -7.82 -9.53
CA LEU A 151 4.90 -6.65 -10.40
C LEU A 151 5.10 -7.09 -11.84
N ASP A 152 4.17 -6.71 -12.73
CA ASP A 152 4.25 -6.99 -14.17
C ASP A 152 4.58 -8.45 -14.53
N SER A 153 3.97 -9.42 -13.82
CA SER A 153 4.21 -10.88 -13.98
C SER A 153 5.57 -11.38 -13.48
N THR A 154 6.38 -10.52 -12.88
CA THR A 154 7.59 -10.90 -12.15
C THR A 154 7.29 -11.04 -10.67
N MET A 155 8.06 -11.87 -9.99
CA MET A 155 7.95 -12.11 -8.56
C MET A 155 9.26 -11.76 -7.87
N SER A 156 9.19 -10.95 -6.83
CA SER A 156 10.27 -10.70 -5.87
C SER A 156 10.01 -11.52 -4.61
N ILE A 157 11.03 -12.20 -4.10
CA ILE A 157 10.96 -13.01 -2.89
C ILE A 157 11.94 -12.45 -1.87
N PHE A 158 11.43 -12.06 -0.71
CA PHE A 158 12.20 -11.56 0.41
C PHE A 158 12.22 -12.58 1.55
N ASP A 159 13.42 -12.98 1.98
CA ASP A 159 13.62 -13.77 3.19
C ASP A 159 13.98 -12.84 4.35
N SER A 160 13.05 -12.66 5.29
CA SER A 160 13.22 -11.78 6.44
C SER A 160 14.21 -12.29 7.49
N ILE A 161 14.53 -13.60 7.48
CA ILE A 161 15.47 -14.21 8.43
C ILE A 161 16.90 -13.94 7.96
N ASN A 162 17.15 -14.18 6.67
CA ASN A 162 18.46 -14.05 6.06
C ASN A 162 18.70 -12.65 5.46
N LEU A 163 17.66 -11.80 5.41
CA LEU A 163 17.67 -10.50 4.75
C LEU A 163 18.17 -10.59 3.31
N THR A 164 17.65 -11.56 2.56
CA THR A 164 17.99 -11.79 1.16
C THR A 164 16.81 -11.49 0.26
N LEU A 165 17.07 -10.83 -0.86
CA LEU A 165 16.08 -10.48 -1.86
C LEU A 165 16.44 -11.13 -3.19
N THR A 166 15.51 -11.94 -3.71
CA THR A 166 15.71 -12.78 -4.88
C THR A 166 14.56 -12.63 -5.87
N LYS A 167 14.84 -12.93 -7.14
CA LYS A 167 13.81 -12.98 -8.18
C LYS A 167 13.24 -14.40 -8.24
N GLY A 168 11.92 -14.48 -8.27
CA GLY A 168 11.18 -15.69 -8.58
C GLY A 168 11.40 -16.12 -10.03
N VAL A 169 11.50 -17.44 -10.25
CA VAL A 169 11.82 -18.00 -11.57
C VAL A 169 10.56 -18.34 -12.37
N SER A 170 9.47 -18.68 -11.68
CA SER A 170 8.20 -19.05 -12.29
C SER A 170 7.35 -17.80 -12.62
N THR A 171 6.59 -17.87 -13.71
CA THR A 171 5.65 -16.83 -14.13
C THR A 171 4.30 -17.43 -14.53
N PRO A 172 3.20 -16.66 -14.45
CA PRO A 172 1.88 -17.13 -14.88
C PRO A 172 1.65 -17.05 -16.40
N GLU A 173 2.65 -16.63 -17.20
CA GLU A 173 2.50 -16.24 -18.61
C GLU A 173 1.85 -17.30 -19.51
N ASN A 174 1.99 -18.59 -19.17
CA ASN A 174 1.45 -19.70 -19.96
C ASN A 174 0.03 -20.12 -19.56
N LEU A 175 -0.58 -19.50 -18.55
CA LEU A 175 -1.84 -19.98 -17.97
C LEU A 175 -3.09 -19.28 -18.53
N SER A 176 -3.00 -17.99 -18.86
CA SER A 176 -4.12 -17.24 -19.45
C SER A 176 -3.63 -15.92 -20.01
N ALA A 177 -4.16 -15.52 -21.18
CA ALA A 177 -3.97 -14.18 -21.72
C ALA A 177 -4.86 -13.11 -21.03
N ASP A 178 -5.92 -13.56 -20.34
CA ASP A 178 -7.00 -12.71 -19.84
C ASP A 178 -6.87 -12.34 -18.36
N ILE A 179 -5.95 -12.96 -17.61
CA ILE A 179 -5.67 -12.59 -16.23
C ILE A 179 -4.28 -12.00 -16.12
N ARG A 180 -4.20 -10.82 -15.51
CA ARG A 180 -2.94 -10.14 -15.20
C ARG A 180 -2.88 -9.88 -13.71
N ILE A 181 -1.67 -9.96 -13.15
CA ILE A 181 -1.44 -9.50 -11.79
C ILE A 181 -1.30 -7.98 -11.86
N PHE A 182 -2.31 -7.28 -11.34
CA PHE A 182 -2.29 -5.82 -11.17
C PHE A 182 -2.01 -5.47 -9.71
N GLU A 183 -1.46 -4.28 -9.46
CA GLU A 183 -1.29 -3.73 -8.11
C GLU A 183 -2.63 -3.71 -7.34
N ASP A 184 -3.73 -3.31 -7.99
CA ASP A 184 -5.07 -3.31 -7.38
C ASP A 184 -5.70 -4.71 -7.15
N SER A 185 -4.96 -5.80 -7.40
CA SER A 185 -5.46 -7.16 -7.13
C SER A 185 -5.31 -7.47 -5.65
N ALA A 186 -6.39 -7.88 -4.98
CA ALA A 186 -6.26 -8.33 -3.61
C ALA A 186 -5.52 -9.68 -3.59
N GLN A 187 -4.44 -9.75 -2.81
CA GLN A 187 -3.58 -10.92 -2.71
C GLN A 187 -3.72 -11.55 -1.33
N VAL A 188 -4.11 -12.82 -1.27
CA VAL A 188 -4.37 -13.52 0.00
C VAL A 188 -3.56 -14.80 0.07
N LEU A 189 -2.74 -14.92 1.11
CA LEU A 189 -2.06 -16.17 1.44
C LEU A 189 -3.03 -17.09 2.22
N LEU A 190 -3.22 -18.30 1.72
CA LEU A 190 -3.98 -19.36 2.36
C LEU A 190 -3.28 -20.69 2.14
N ASN A 191 -2.87 -21.36 3.22
CA ASN A 191 -2.28 -22.71 3.20
C ASN A 191 -1.06 -22.89 2.25
N GLY A 192 -0.22 -21.85 2.12
CA GLY A 192 0.93 -21.87 1.20
C GLY A 192 0.55 -21.62 -0.27
N GLN A 193 -0.63 -21.06 -0.51
CA GLN A 193 -1.07 -20.60 -1.81
C GLN A 193 -1.45 -19.12 -1.74
N ILE A 194 -0.93 -18.33 -2.67
CA ILE A 194 -1.31 -16.93 -2.84
C ILE A 194 -2.38 -16.88 -3.92
N LEU A 195 -3.55 -16.35 -3.56
CA LEU A 195 -4.69 -16.18 -4.47
C LEU A 195 -4.77 -14.71 -4.89
N PHE A 196 -4.91 -14.48 -6.20
CA PHE A 196 -5.07 -13.15 -6.79
C PHE A 196 -6.54 -12.93 -7.14
N ILE A 197 -7.20 -12.03 -6.42
CA ILE A 197 -8.66 -11.83 -6.50
C ILE A 197 -8.95 -10.42 -7.05
N GLY A 198 -9.60 -10.37 -8.20
CA GLY A 198 -9.95 -9.11 -8.86
C GLY A 198 -8.73 -8.35 -9.37
N GLY A 199 -8.78 -7.03 -9.26
CA GLY A 199 -7.77 -6.14 -9.84
C GLY A 199 -8.09 -5.79 -11.29
N GLY A 200 -7.41 -4.77 -11.80
CA GLY A 200 -7.70 -4.24 -13.12
C GLY A 200 -6.90 -2.98 -13.41
N PHE A 201 -7.04 -2.50 -14.65
CA PHE A 201 -6.45 -1.24 -15.07
C PHE A 201 -7.41 -0.51 -16.01
N SER A 202 -7.66 0.77 -15.74
CA SER A 202 -8.60 1.59 -16.52
C SER A 202 -9.99 0.94 -16.60
N SER A 203 -10.53 0.71 -17.80
CA SER A 203 -11.82 0.04 -18.00
C SER A 203 -11.75 -1.46 -17.80
N PHE A 204 -10.57 -2.09 -17.87
CA PHE A 204 -10.41 -3.54 -17.74
C PHE A 204 -10.38 -3.99 -16.27
N LYS A 205 -11.07 -5.08 -15.96
CA LYS A 205 -11.05 -5.75 -14.65
C LYS A 205 -10.89 -7.24 -14.88
N ASN A 206 -10.10 -7.89 -14.02
CA ASN A 206 -10.01 -9.35 -14.00
C ASN A 206 -11.38 -9.95 -13.64
N PRO A 207 -11.77 -11.06 -14.27
CA PRO A 207 -12.99 -11.77 -13.90
C PRO A 207 -12.85 -12.40 -12.51
N MET A 208 -13.88 -12.29 -11.68
CA MET A 208 -13.95 -13.00 -10.39
C MET A 208 -14.29 -14.48 -10.54
N SER A 209 -14.69 -14.92 -11.74
CA SER A 209 -15.02 -16.31 -12.03
C SER A 209 -13.79 -17.22 -12.12
N SER A 210 -12.60 -16.64 -12.21
CA SER A 210 -11.35 -17.37 -12.42
C SER A 210 -10.24 -16.72 -11.59
N ILE A 211 -9.65 -17.50 -10.69
CA ILE A 211 -8.68 -17.04 -9.70
C ILE A 211 -7.31 -17.61 -10.07
N LEU A 212 -6.34 -16.72 -10.29
CA LEU A 212 -4.95 -17.12 -10.43
C LEU A 212 -4.40 -17.47 -9.05
N MET A 213 -3.64 -18.55 -8.97
CA MET A 213 -3.04 -19.03 -7.73
C MET A 213 -1.57 -19.33 -7.92
N TYR A 214 -0.75 -18.96 -6.94
CA TYR A 214 0.64 -19.33 -6.84
C TYR A 214 0.89 -20.22 -5.61
N ASN A 215 1.42 -21.42 -5.81
CA ASN A 215 1.79 -22.34 -4.72
C ASN A 215 3.24 -22.09 -4.30
N THR A 216 3.42 -21.52 -3.11
CA THR A 216 4.73 -21.11 -2.57
C THR A 216 5.66 -22.28 -2.25
N ARG A 217 5.12 -23.49 -2.06
CA ARG A 217 5.89 -24.70 -1.73
C ARG A 217 6.45 -25.40 -2.96
N THR A 218 5.68 -25.39 -4.04
CA THR A 218 6.03 -26.09 -5.28
C THR A 218 6.57 -25.16 -6.37
N ASP A 219 6.52 -23.84 -6.15
CA ASP A 219 6.84 -22.81 -7.15
C ASP A 219 6.04 -23.01 -8.46
N THR A 220 4.73 -23.24 -8.33
CA THR A 220 3.84 -23.48 -9.47
C THR A 220 2.66 -22.53 -9.48
N TRP A 221 2.21 -22.20 -10.69
CA TRP A 221 1.04 -21.38 -10.92
C TRP A 221 -0.11 -22.23 -11.45
N GLN A 222 -1.34 -21.90 -11.07
CA GLN A 222 -2.53 -22.56 -11.60
C GLN A 222 -3.72 -21.61 -11.66
N MET A 223 -4.69 -21.96 -12.50
CA MET A 223 -5.97 -21.28 -12.61
C MET A 223 -7.05 -22.10 -11.90
N MET A 224 -7.81 -21.47 -11.00
CA MET A 224 -8.96 -22.05 -10.34
C MET A 224 -10.24 -21.38 -10.83
N ASN A 225 -11.11 -22.14 -11.47
CA ASN A 225 -12.45 -21.65 -11.78
C ASN A 225 -13.31 -21.66 -10.52
N THR A 226 -14.27 -20.75 -10.49
CA THR A 226 -15.21 -20.60 -9.38
C THR A 226 -16.65 -20.78 -9.87
N VAL A 227 -17.54 -21.10 -8.96
CA VAL A 227 -18.98 -21.25 -9.18
C VAL A 227 -19.77 -20.44 -8.14
N GLY A 228 -21.10 -20.45 -8.23
CA GLY A 228 -21.96 -19.75 -7.28
C GLY A 228 -22.26 -18.31 -7.68
N GLU A 229 -22.46 -17.45 -6.69
CA GLU A 229 -22.81 -16.03 -6.88
C GLU A 229 -21.57 -15.19 -7.18
N THR A 230 -21.00 -15.37 -8.36
CA THR A 230 -19.75 -14.69 -8.75
C THR A 230 -19.92 -13.16 -8.70
N PRO A 231 -19.11 -12.44 -7.88
CA PRO A 231 -19.16 -10.99 -7.82
C PRO A 231 -18.64 -10.35 -9.11
N GLU A 232 -18.95 -9.07 -9.32
CA GLU A 232 -18.34 -8.36 -10.44
C GLU A 232 -16.84 -8.08 -10.21
N GLY A 233 -16.10 -7.97 -11.31
CA GLY A 233 -14.70 -7.53 -11.31
C GLY A 233 -14.59 -6.12 -10.73
N ARG A 234 -13.63 -5.93 -9.82
CA ARG A 234 -13.46 -4.69 -9.04
C ARG A 234 -11.99 -4.41 -8.76
N ILE A 235 -11.70 -3.16 -8.42
CA ILE A 235 -10.40 -2.66 -7.97
C ILE A 235 -10.53 -1.95 -6.62
N LYS A 236 -9.42 -1.70 -5.94
CA LYS A 236 -9.37 -0.98 -4.65
C LYS A 236 -10.24 -1.62 -3.55
N HIS A 237 -10.47 -2.92 -3.65
CA HIS A 237 -11.11 -3.75 -2.63
C HIS A 237 -10.04 -4.40 -1.75
N THR A 238 -10.46 -4.92 -0.60
CA THR A 238 -9.59 -5.78 0.22
C THR A 238 -10.11 -7.21 0.21
N ALA A 239 -9.21 -8.15 0.46
CA ALA A 239 -9.57 -9.53 0.72
C ALA A 239 -8.74 -10.06 1.90
N VAL A 240 -9.38 -10.84 2.78
CA VAL A 240 -8.71 -11.44 3.95
C VAL A 240 -9.08 -12.90 4.10
N SER A 241 -8.13 -13.73 4.51
CA SER A 241 -8.37 -15.15 4.83
C SER A 241 -8.83 -15.31 6.27
N THR A 242 -9.81 -16.19 6.46
CA THR A 242 -10.33 -16.57 7.77
C THR A 242 -9.73 -17.89 8.21
N SER A 243 -9.76 -18.18 9.51
CA SER A 243 -9.18 -19.42 10.06
C SER A 243 -9.87 -20.70 9.60
N ASP A 244 -11.12 -20.60 9.11
CA ASP A 244 -11.87 -21.74 8.56
C ASP A 244 -11.64 -21.95 7.06
N GLY A 245 -10.75 -21.17 6.44
CA GLY A 245 -10.38 -21.30 5.04
C GLY A 245 -11.25 -20.52 4.06
N ARG A 246 -12.24 -19.75 4.54
CA ARG A 246 -12.96 -18.81 3.66
C ARG A 246 -12.14 -17.55 3.41
N ILE A 247 -12.38 -16.91 2.27
CA ILE A 247 -11.85 -15.57 1.97
C ILE A 247 -13.01 -14.58 1.92
N ILE A 248 -12.88 -13.47 2.64
CA ILE A 248 -13.85 -12.38 2.63
C ILE A 248 -13.31 -11.29 1.72
N VAL A 249 -14.09 -10.91 0.72
CA VAL A 249 -13.81 -9.79 -0.20
C VAL A 249 -14.76 -8.66 0.15
N PHE A 250 -14.24 -7.46 0.39
CA PHE A 250 -15.05 -6.30 0.77
C PHE A 250 -14.71 -5.04 -0.02
N GLY A 251 -15.76 -4.31 -0.38
CA GLY A 251 -15.69 -2.97 -0.95
C GLY A 251 -15.16 -2.95 -2.38
N GLY A 252 -14.48 -1.86 -2.69
CA GLY A 252 -13.92 -1.56 -4.00
C GLY A 252 -14.92 -0.91 -4.96
N ILE A 253 -14.43 -0.65 -6.16
CA ILE A 253 -15.21 -0.01 -7.22
C ILE A 253 -15.21 -0.85 -8.50
N SER A 254 -16.34 -0.81 -9.20
CA SER A 254 -16.46 -1.28 -10.57
C SER A 254 -17.05 -0.17 -11.42
N ASN A 255 -16.36 0.18 -12.51
CA ASN A 255 -16.79 1.22 -13.45
C ASN A 255 -17.17 2.55 -12.77
N SER A 256 -16.36 2.98 -11.80
CA SER A 256 -16.54 4.20 -11.00
C SER A 256 -17.76 4.20 -10.06
N LEU A 257 -18.40 3.05 -9.88
CA LEU A 257 -19.48 2.84 -8.91
C LEU A 257 -19.01 1.87 -7.82
N PRO A 258 -19.66 1.89 -6.63
CA PRO A 258 -19.41 0.88 -5.61
C PRO A 258 -19.62 -0.54 -6.17
N ALA A 259 -18.67 -1.45 -5.92
CA ALA A 259 -18.77 -2.80 -6.47
C ALA A 259 -19.93 -3.61 -5.87
N SER A 260 -20.58 -4.46 -6.66
CA SER A 260 -21.74 -5.27 -6.29
C SER A 260 -21.49 -6.78 -6.42
N PRO A 261 -21.87 -7.59 -5.42
CA PRO A 261 -22.24 -7.16 -4.07
C PRO A 261 -21.04 -6.53 -3.34
N GLN A 262 -21.31 -5.75 -2.30
CA GLN A 262 -20.25 -5.08 -1.53
C GLN A 262 -19.36 -6.04 -0.74
N LEU A 263 -19.91 -7.18 -0.35
CA LEU A 263 -19.19 -8.21 0.39
C LEU A 263 -19.49 -9.57 -0.24
N SER A 264 -18.43 -10.34 -0.48
CA SER A 264 -18.51 -11.68 -1.06
C SER A 264 -17.62 -12.63 -0.29
N ILE A 265 -18.05 -13.89 -0.20
CA ILE A 265 -17.32 -14.95 0.47
C ILE A 265 -16.92 -15.98 -0.58
N LEU A 266 -15.64 -16.28 -0.64
CA LEU A 266 -15.10 -17.41 -1.40
C LEU A 266 -14.86 -18.57 -0.44
N ASP A 267 -15.63 -19.65 -0.60
CA ASP A 267 -15.37 -20.91 0.09
C ASP A 267 -14.32 -21.71 -0.69
N THR A 268 -13.11 -21.77 -0.13
CA THR A 268 -11.99 -22.49 -0.73
C THR A 268 -11.94 -23.97 -0.34
N SER A 269 -12.85 -24.43 0.51
CA SER A 269 -12.95 -25.86 0.88
C SER A 269 -13.62 -26.70 -0.21
N LYS A 270 -14.32 -26.05 -1.15
CA LYS A 270 -15.02 -26.69 -2.27
C LYS A 270 -14.12 -26.79 -3.51
N THR A 271 -14.45 -27.67 -4.44
CA THR A 271 -13.74 -27.77 -5.72
C THR A 271 -14.75 -27.96 -6.85
N PRO A 272 -14.98 -26.97 -7.72
CA PRO A 272 -14.37 -25.63 -7.74
C PRO A 272 -14.70 -24.77 -6.49
N TYR A 273 -13.93 -23.72 -6.25
CA TYR A 273 -14.24 -22.75 -5.18
C TYR A 273 -15.61 -22.10 -5.44
N GLU A 274 -16.33 -21.77 -4.38
CA GLU A 274 -17.71 -21.28 -4.50
C GLU A 274 -17.88 -19.89 -3.88
N TRP A 275 -18.44 -18.98 -4.67
CA TRP A 275 -18.85 -17.65 -4.24
C TRP A 275 -20.24 -17.67 -3.60
N SER A 276 -20.40 -16.90 -2.54
CA SER A 276 -21.69 -16.62 -1.91
C SER A 276 -21.77 -15.20 -1.36
N THR A 277 -22.98 -14.70 -1.20
CA THR A 277 -23.27 -13.41 -0.55
C THR A 277 -24.03 -13.65 0.76
N PRO A 278 -23.43 -13.38 1.93
CA PRO A 278 -24.13 -13.55 3.21
C PRO A 278 -25.16 -12.43 3.42
N MET A 279 -26.07 -12.63 4.38
CA MET A 279 -26.89 -11.52 4.87
C MET A 279 -25.99 -10.54 5.63
N ILE A 280 -26.12 -9.24 5.36
CA ILE A 280 -25.30 -8.20 5.98
C ILE A 280 -26.19 -7.27 6.79
N GLU A 281 -25.92 -7.17 8.09
CA GLU A 281 -26.46 -6.10 8.93
C GLU A 281 -25.54 -4.88 8.87
N ASN A 282 -26.17 -3.69 8.80
CA ASN A 282 -25.47 -2.41 8.71
C ASN A 282 -24.52 -2.35 7.49
N PRO A 283 -25.00 -2.58 6.25
CA PRO A 283 -24.14 -2.51 5.08
C PRO A 283 -23.68 -1.07 4.82
N PHE A 284 -22.44 -0.94 4.36
CA PHE A 284 -21.88 0.30 3.85
C PHE A 284 -20.91 0.01 2.70
N THR A 285 -20.44 1.07 2.07
CA THR A 285 -19.66 1.04 0.83
C THR A 285 -18.33 1.77 1.05
N LEU A 286 -17.23 1.12 0.67
CA LEU A 286 -15.88 1.64 0.92
C LEU A 286 -14.91 1.14 -0.16
N SER A 287 -13.91 1.94 -0.51
CA SER A 287 -12.81 1.53 -1.39
C SER A 287 -11.48 2.08 -0.89
N ASP A 288 -10.37 1.53 -1.36
CA ASP A 288 -9.02 2.06 -1.07
C ASP A 288 -8.72 2.07 0.44
N HIS A 289 -9.29 1.08 1.14
CA HIS A 289 -9.25 0.94 2.60
C HIS A 289 -8.29 -0.17 3.00
N ALA A 290 -7.85 -0.15 4.25
CA ALA A 290 -7.04 -1.21 4.83
C ALA A 290 -7.96 -2.27 5.46
N ALA A 291 -7.54 -3.54 5.43
CA ALA A 291 -8.24 -4.60 6.13
C ALA A 291 -7.29 -5.65 6.70
N VAL A 292 -7.67 -6.19 7.87
CA VAL A 292 -6.94 -7.26 8.54
C VAL A 292 -7.89 -8.12 9.35
N MET A 293 -7.61 -9.42 9.47
CA MET A 293 -8.36 -10.31 10.36
C MET A 293 -7.80 -10.27 11.78
N VAL A 294 -8.69 -10.13 12.75
CA VAL A 294 -8.42 -10.27 14.19
C VAL A 294 -9.42 -11.27 14.76
N ASN A 295 -8.97 -12.51 14.98
CA ASN A 295 -9.83 -13.62 15.40
C ASN A 295 -11.02 -13.81 14.45
N ASN A 296 -12.25 -13.67 14.95
CA ASN A 296 -13.50 -13.79 14.18
C ASN A 296 -14.02 -12.42 13.69
N TYR A 297 -13.12 -11.44 13.54
CA TYR A 297 -13.48 -10.11 13.09
C TYR A 297 -12.60 -9.67 11.94
N MET A 298 -13.21 -9.27 10.82
CA MET A 298 -12.50 -8.45 9.83
C MET A 298 -12.53 -7.01 10.32
N ILE A 299 -11.36 -6.42 10.54
CA ILE A 299 -11.21 -5.01 10.85
C ILE A 299 -10.95 -4.27 9.55
N VAL A 300 -11.77 -3.26 9.26
CA VAL A 300 -11.64 -2.39 8.09
C VAL A 300 -11.40 -0.98 8.55
N ALA A 301 -10.39 -0.32 7.99
CA ALA A 301 -10.00 1.02 8.40
C ALA A 301 -9.80 1.94 7.20
N PHE A 302 -10.26 3.17 7.36
CA PHE A 302 -9.97 4.30 6.49
C PHE A 302 -10.47 4.12 5.04
N GLY A 303 -9.79 4.70 4.07
CA GLY A 303 -10.14 4.67 2.66
C GLY A 303 -11.14 5.74 2.24
N ILE A 304 -11.92 5.44 1.22
CA ILE A 304 -12.82 6.40 0.56
C ILE A 304 -14.25 5.87 0.61
N ASN A 305 -15.16 6.69 1.11
CA ASN A 305 -16.59 6.41 1.07
C ASN A 305 -17.09 6.48 -0.38
N THR A 306 -17.59 5.35 -0.90
CA THR A 306 -18.12 5.29 -2.26
C THR A 306 -19.62 5.49 -2.24
N ARG A 307 -20.18 6.34 -3.11
CA ARG A 307 -21.62 6.59 -3.21
C ARG A 307 -22.09 6.38 -4.64
N GLU A 308 -23.34 5.97 -4.80
CA GLU A 308 -23.96 5.78 -6.12
C GLU A 308 -24.10 7.11 -6.90
N THR A 309 -24.13 8.25 -6.20
CA THR A 309 -24.34 9.57 -6.80
C THR A 309 -23.16 10.50 -6.51
N ILE A 310 -22.36 10.77 -7.54
CA ILE A 310 -21.23 11.72 -7.64
C ILE A 310 -19.91 11.20 -7.01
N PRO A 311 -18.76 11.34 -7.70
CA PRO A 311 -17.44 10.92 -7.23
C PRO A 311 -16.86 11.94 -6.24
N THR A 312 -17.60 12.32 -5.20
CA THR A 312 -16.96 13.01 -4.09
C THR A 312 -16.11 12.00 -3.35
N LEU A 313 -14.79 12.08 -3.54
CA LEU A 313 -13.78 11.36 -2.77
C LEU A 313 -13.85 11.90 -1.33
N ILE A 314 -14.71 11.30 -0.51
CA ILE A 314 -14.82 11.65 0.90
C ILE A 314 -14.00 10.62 1.66
N ASP A 315 -12.86 11.06 2.19
CA ASP A 315 -12.02 10.25 3.04
C ASP A 315 -12.81 9.74 4.24
N ASN A 316 -12.57 8.47 4.55
CA ASN A 316 -13.09 7.80 5.71
C ASN A 316 -11.96 7.75 6.75
N ASN A 317 -12.23 8.26 7.96
CA ASN A 317 -11.26 8.27 9.06
C ASN A 317 -11.62 7.27 10.17
N ASN A 318 -12.52 6.33 9.86
CA ASN A 318 -13.11 5.39 10.80
C ASN A 318 -12.53 3.99 10.62
N ILE A 319 -12.65 3.23 11.70
CA ILE A 319 -12.36 1.81 11.80
C ILE A 319 -13.66 1.10 12.16
N TYR A 320 -13.94 0.03 11.43
CA TYR A 320 -15.10 -0.82 11.57
C TYR A 320 -14.67 -2.25 11.84
N LYS A 321 -15.53 -3.02 12.48
CA LYS A 321 -15.39 -4.46 12.62
C LYS A 321 -16.57 -5.15 11.97
N LEU A 322 -16.30 -6.28 11.32
CA LEU A 322 -17.28 -7.21 10.80
C LEU A 322 -17.24 -8.47 11.65
N ASP A 323 -18.35 -8.79 12.32
CA ASP A 323 -18.51 -10.07 12.99
C ASP A 323 -18.85 -11.16 11.97
N ILE A 324 -18.01 -12.20 11.90
CA ILE A 324 -18.11 -13.29 10.91
C ILE A 324 -18.46 -14.65 11.53
N ARG A 325 -18.84 -14.67 12.82
CA ARG A 325 -19.09 -15.91 13.58
C ARG A 325 -20.29 -16.70 13.05
N ASP A 326 -21.33 -16.01 12.57
CA ASP A 326 -22.44 -16.64 11.88
C ASP A 326 -22.15 -16.64 10.36
N PRO A 327 -21.84 -17.78 9.74
CA PRO A 327 -21.46 -17.84 8.33
C PRO A 327 -22.57 -17.40 7.37
N LEU A 328 -23.82 -17.30 7.82
CA LEU A 328 -24.95 -16.86 7.01
C LEU A 328 -25.28 -15.37 7.22
N LYS A 329 -24.80 -14.78 8.32
CA LYS A 329 -25.18 -13.44 8.73
C LYS A 329 -24.01 -12.69 9.35
N TYR A 330 -23.54 -11.69 8.63
CA TYR A 330 -22.45 -10.84 9.07
C TYR A 330 -22.96 -9.49 9.56
N LYS A 331 -22.32 -8.92 10.58
CA LYS A 331 -22.72 -7.63 11.16
C LYS A 331 -21.55 -6.67 11.16
N TRP A 332 -21.71 -5.53 10.50
CA TRP A 332 -20.80 -4.40 10.67
C TRP A 332 -21.13 -3.61 11.93
N SER A 333 -20.09 -3.12 12.59
CA SER A 333 -20.20 -2.19 13.72
C SER A 333 -19.02 -1.22 13.70
N PHE A 334 -19.30 0.01 14.11
CA PHE A 334 -18.26 1.01 14.32
C PHE A 334 -17.33 0.56 15.47
N LEU A 335 -16.02 0.72 15.27
CA LEU A 335 -15.01 0.33 16.25
C LEU A 335 -14.27 1.55 16.81
N SER A 336 -13.84 2.46 15.94
CA SER A 336 -13.09 3.67 16.33
C SER A 336 -13.11 4.69 15.21
N GLY A 337 -12.76 5.94 15.46
CA GLY A 337 -12.55 6.91 14.40
C GLY A 337 -11.78 8.13 14.86
N PHE A 338 -11.17 8.82 13.91
CA PHE A 338 -10.43 10.04 14.17
C PHE A 338 -11.09 11.24 13.47
N ASP A 339 -11.61 12.18 14.28
CA ASP A 339 -12.00 13.51 13.82
C ASP A 339 -11.03 14.53 14.43
N SER A 340 -10.42 15.35 13.57
CA SER A 340 -9.45 16.40 13.91
C SER A 340 -10.13 17.66 14.48
N SER A 341 -11.45 17.76 14.34
CA SER A 341 -12.24 18.75 15.06
C SER A 341 -12.64 18.17 16.42
N ASP A 342 -12.35 18.88 17.51
CA ASP A 342 -12.68 18.47 18.89
C ASP A 342 -14.19 18.27 19.17
N ASN A 343 -15.05 18.39 18.16
CA ASN A 343 -16.46 18.02 18.19
C ASN A 343 -16.64 16.77 17.33
N PHE A 344 -16.64 15.58 17.96
CA PHE A 344 -17.13 14.37 17.32
C PHE A 344 -18.60 14.58 16.91
N ASP A 345 -18.84 14.89 15.64
CA ASP A 345 -20.20 14.90 15.11
C ASP A 345 -20.63 13.46 14.87
N SER A 346 -21.41 12.95 15.82
CA SER A 346 -21.96 11.60 15.74
C SER A 346 -22.92 11.36 14.57
N SER A 347 -23.15 12.36 13.71
CA SER A 347 -23.85 12.25 12.42
C SER A 347 -23.01 11.60 11.30
N LEU A 348 -21.70 11.44 11.49
CA LEU A 348 -20.78 10.77 10.55
C LEU A 348 -20.72 9.24 10.72
N ASP A 349 -21.40 8.71 11.74
CA ASP A 349 -21.62 7.28 11.91
C ASP A 349 -22.67 6.81 10.90
N VAL A 350 -22.24 6.02 9.91
CA VAL A 350 -23.10 5.46 8.86
C VAL A 350 -24.20 4.55 9.44
N PHE A 351 -24.08 4.13 10.70
CA PHE A 351 -24.99 3.19 11.35
C PHE A 351 -25.97 3.81 12.35
N LYS A 352 -25.97 5.13 12.55
CA LYS A 352 -27.04 5.77 13.34
C LYS A 352 -28.31 5.98 12.51
N PRO A 353 -29.50 5.66 13.05
CA PRO A 353 -30.77 5.98 12.39
C PRO A 353 -30.97 7.50 12.33
N THR A 354 -31.07 8.06 11.12
CA THR A 354 -31.44 9.46 10.91
C THR A 354 -32.93 9.63 11.16
N ASN A 355 -33.30 10.00 12.39
CA ASN A 355 -34.61 10.57 12.65
C ASN A 355 -34.67 12.01 12.08
N SER A 356 -34.80 12.15 10.77
CA SER A 356 -35.13 13.44 10.16
C SER A 356 -36.25 13.28 9.12
N THR A 357 -37.41 13.84 9.47
CA THR A 357 -38.51 14.15 8.56
C THR A 357 -38.02 15.02 7.39
N PRO A 358 -38.61 14.92 6.18
CA PRO A 358 -38.10 15.60 5.00
C PRO A 358 -38.26 17.12 5.11
N ILE A 359 -37.15 17.87 5.04
CA ILE A 359 -37.17 19.33 5.01
C ILE A 359 -37.35 19.79 3.56
N LYS A 360 -38.43 20.54 3.29
CA LYS A 360 -38.63 21.29 2.04
C LYS A 360 -37.58 22.40 1.95
N ALA A 361 -36.82 22.42 0.86
CA ALA A 361 -35.80 23.44 0.59
C ALA A 361 -36.43 24.83 0.33
N SER A 362 -35.93 25.87 1.00
CA SER A 362 -36.14 27.27 0.63
C SER A 362 -34.90 27.80 -0.09
N VAL A 363 -35.11 28.31 -1.30
CA VAL A 363 -34.11 28.87 -2.20
C VAL A 363 -33.71 30.27 -1.72
N ASP A 364 -32.54 30.44 -1.10
CA ASP A 364 -31.91 31.78 -1.05
C ASP A 364 -30.40 31.83 -0.73
N SER A 365 -29.70 30.70 -0.58
CA SER A 365 -28.26 30.69 -0.22
C SER A 365 -27.30 30.70 -1.42
N ALA A 366 -27.79 30.58 -2.65
CA ALA A 366 -26.98 30.26 -3.83
C ALA A 366 -26.12 31.41 -4.39
N SER A 367 -26.33 32.67 -3.96
CA SER A 367 -25.66 33.82 -4.57
C SER A 367 -24.31 34.18 -3.94
N ARG A 368 -24.03 33.78 -2.68
CA ARG A 368 -22.80 34.17 -1.97
C ARG A 368 -21.62 33.20 -2.12
N LEU A 369 -21.84 31.96 -2.59
CA LEU A 369 -20.77 30.98 -2.82
C LEU A 369 -20.07 31.11 -4.19
N ARG A 370 -20.68 31.81 -5.17
CA ARG A 370 -20.15 31.85 -6.54
C ARG A 370 -18.87 32.67 -6.69
N THR A 371 -18.68 33.73 -5.91
CA THR A 371 -17.54 34.64 -6.12
C THR A 371 -16.24 34.13 -5.47
N ARG A 372 -16.32 33.28 -4.43
CA ARG A 372 -15.13 32.76 -3.72
C ARG A 372 -14.50 31.55 -4.43
N ASN A 373 -15.31 30.71 -5.09
CA ASN A 373 -14.82 29.50 -5.78
C ASN A 373 -14.16 29.80 -7.13
N THR A 374 -14.55 30.88 -7.84
CA THR A 374 -13.89 31.26 -9.10
C THR A 374 -12.45 31.73 -8.88
N VAL A 375 -12.15 32.39 -7.75
CA VAL A 375 -10.79 32.87 -7.44
C VAL A 375 -9.84 31.71 -7.13
N ILE A 376 -10.32 30.67 -6.41
CA ILE A 376 -9.51 29.49 -6.06
C ILE A 376 -9.18 28.66 -7.32
N ILE A 377 -10.15 28.48 -8.22
CA ILE A 377 -9.94 27.76 -9.48
C ILE A 377 -8.95 28.51 -10.39
N VAL A 378 -9.07 29.83 -10.50
CA VAL A 378 -8.12 30.64 -11.29
C VAL A 378 -6.71 30.56 -10.71
N TYR A 379 -6.57 30.57 -9.38
CA TYR A 379 -5.26 30.43 -8.72
C TYR A 379 -4.64 29.05 -8.97
N ALA A 380 -5.42 27.97 -8.86
CA ALA A 380 -4.95 26.61 -9.13
C ALA A 380 -4.50 26.42 -10.60
N VAL A 381 -5.25 26.99 -11.55
CA VAL A 381 -4.88 26.97 -12.98
C VAL A 381 -3.60 27.75 -13.25
N MET A 382 -3.41 28.91 -12.61
CA MET A 382 -2.18 29.70 -12.73
C MET A 382 -0.95 28.97 -12.18
N VAL A 383 -1.08 28.30 -11.03
CA VAL A 383 0.00 27.48 -10.45
C VAL A 383 0.35 26.33 -11.39
N PHE A 384 -0.64 25.65 -11.97
CA PHE A 384 -0.42 24.56 -12.92
C PHE A 384 0.30 25.03 -14.20
N ILE A 385 -0.05 26.20 -14.72
CA ILE A 385 0.63 26.81 -15.87
C ILE A 385 2.09 27.14 -15.52
N CYS A 386 2.36 27.71 -14.33
CA CYS A 386 3.72 28.00 -13.88
C CYS A 386 4.58 26.73 -13.74
N ILE A 387 4.04 25.65 -13.18
CA ILE A 387 4.73 24.36 -13.05
C ILE A 387 5.02 23.78 -14.44
N SER A 388 4.04 23.83 -15.35
CA SER A 388 4.21 23.34 -16.73
C SER A 388 5.30 24.09 -17.50
N VAL A 389 5.38 25.42 -17.33
CA VAL A 389 6.44 26.25 -17.93
C VAL A 389 7.81 25.93 -17.34
N LEU A 390 7.90 25.69 -16.02
CA LEU A 390 9.15 25.28 -15.35
C LEU A 390 9.65 23.91 -15.83
N ILE A 391 8.75 22.94 -15.97
CA ILE A 391 9.07 21.61 -16.52
C ILE A 391 9.56 21.75 -17.95
N PHE A 392 8.86 22.53 -18.79
CA PHE A 392 9.28 22.77 -20.17
C PHE A 392 10.65 23.46 -20.26
N TYR A 393 10.92 24.44 -19.38
CA TYR A 393 12.20 25.14 -19.34
C TYR A 393 13.34 24.21 -18.91
N LYS A 394 13.14 23.39 -17.86
CA LYS A 394 14.12 22.36 -17.42
C LYS A 394 14.36 21.33 -18.52
N ALA A 395 13.31 20.85 -19.18
CA ALA A 395 13.43 19.90 -20.29
C ALA A 395 14.22 20.50 -21.48
N ARG A 396 13.99 21.79 -21.80
CA ARG A 396 14.74 22.50 -22.86
C ARG A 396 16.21 22.70 -22.48
N GLN A 397 16.50 23.00 -21.22
CA GLN A 397 17.88 23.13 -20.72
C GLN A 397 18.61 21.78 -20.77
N TYR A 398 17.93 20.70 -20.40
CA TYR A 398 18.47 19.34 -20.49
C TYR A 398 18.80 18.93 -21.94
N ARG A 399 17.89 19.20 -22.89
CA ARG A 399 18.15 18.95 -24.33
C ARG A 399 19.32 19.76 -24.87
N ARG A 400 19.51 21.01 -24.42
CA ARG A 400 20.69 21.83 -24.78
C ARG A 400 22.00 21.21 -24.26
N LYS A 401 22.01 20.69 -23.02
CA LYS A 401 23.19 20.00 -22.46
C LYS A 401 23.54 18.75 -23.27
N ILE A 402 22.54 17.94 -23.67
CA ILE A 402 22.77 16.76 -24.52
C ILE A 402 23.33 17.15 -25.89
N LYS A 403 22.75 18.18 -26.55
CA LYS A 403 23.22 18.63 -27.86
C LYS A 403 24.67 19.14 -27.83
N ASN A 404 25.04 19.86 -26.77
CA ASN A 404 26.43 20.30 -26.59
C ASN A 404 27.38 19.12 -26.35
N LYS A 405 26.97 18.13 -25.55
CA LYS A 405 27.77 16.92 -25.29
C LYS A 405 27.96 16.08 -26.57
N MET A 406 26.93 15.97 -27.42
CA MET A 406 27.04 15.31 -28.73
C MET A 406 27.93 16.07 -29.71
N ASN A 407 27.89 17.41 -29.74
CA ASN A 407 28.77 18.21 -30.60
C ASN A 407 30.24 18.08 -30.20
N THR A 408 30.54 18.04 -28.89
CA THR A 408 31.91 17.79 -28.40
C THR A 408 32.39 16.38 -28.74
N TYR A 409 31.50 15.39 -28.69
CA TYR A 409 31.81 14.01 -29.09
C TYR A 409 32.14 13.91 -30.59
N HIS A 410 31.35 14.55 -31.47
CA HIS A 410 31.61 14.58 -32.91
C HIS A 410 32.89 15.35 -33.28
N GLN A 411 33.20 16.46 -32.58
CA GLN A 411 34.48 17.16 -32.77
C GLN A 411 35.69 16.30 -32.39
N ASN A 412 35.60 15.53 -31.30
CA ASN A 412 36.67 14.64 -30.86
C ASN A 412 36.89 13.44 -31.82
N ILE A 413 35.82 12.92 -32.46
CA ILE A 413 35.95 11.88 -33.49
C ILE A 413 36.61 12.44 -34.76
N SER A 414 36.17 13.62 -35.23
CA SER A 414 36.73 14.24 -36.44
C SER A 414 38.21 14.66 -36.29
N SER A 415 38.64 14.98 -35.07
CA SER A 415 40.05 15.30 -34.78
C SER A 415 40.92 14.04 -34.71
N ASN A 416 40.40 12.94 -34.15
CA ASN A 416 41.10 11.65 -34.15
C ASN A 416 41.23 11.02 -35.55
N GLU A 417 40.21 11.15 -36.41
CA GLU A 417 40.30 10.68 -37.81
C GLU A 417 41.35 11.47 -38.62
N ASN A 418 41.44 12.79 -38.42
CA ASN A 418 42.44 13.63 -39.07
C ASN A 418 43.89 13.34 -38.61
N ILE A 419 44.09 12.92 -37.35
CA ILE A 419 45.42 12.49 -36.85
C ILE A 419 45.83 11.17 -37.49
N SER A 420 44.92 10.18 -37.59
CA SER A 420 45.22 8.89 -38.22
C SER A 420 45.51 9.00 -39.72
N ASN A 421 44.84 9.94 -40.42
CA ASN A 421 45.09 10.18 -41.84
C ASN A 421 46.43 10.88 -42.09
N ASN A 422 46.86 11.77 -41.20
CA ASN A 422 48.17 12.43 -41.33
C ASN A 422 49.35 11.50 -41.01
N GLU A 423 49.22 10.56 -40.06
CA GLU A 423 50.25 9.53 -39.81
C GLU A 423 50.38 8.55 -40.99
N ASN A 424 49.27 8.19 -41.64
CA ASN A 424 49.30 7.33 -42.84
C ASN A 424 49.92 8.03 -44.06
N ILE A 425 49.79 9.35 -44.17
CA ILE A 425 50.41 10.14 -45.26
C ILE A 425 51.92 10.29 -45.02
N SER A 426 52.37 10.53 -43.77
CA SER A 426 53.81 10.66 -43.49
C SER A 426 54.58 9.35 -43.68
N ILE A 427 53.96 8.20 -43.34
CA ILE A 427 54.57 6.88 -43.57
C ILE A 427 54.69 6.57 -45.07
N ASN A 428 53.72 6.99 -45.89
CA ASN A 428 53.77 6.78 -47.34
C ASN A 428 54.77 7.70 -48.06
N GLU A 429 54.94 8.96 -47.61
CA GLU A 429 55.98 9.86 -48.14
C GLU A 429 57.41 9.44 -47.75
N GLU A 430 57.59 8.78 -46.60
CA GLU A 430 58.89 8.24 -46.17
C GLU A 430 59.24 6.93 -46.91
N LEU A 431 58.24 6.14 -47.29
CA LEU A 431 58.41 4.95 -48.16
C LEU A 431 58.72 5.33 -49.62
N GLU A 432 58.10 6.36 -50.18
CA GLU A 432 58.39 6.84 -51.56
C GLU A 432 59.78 7.48 -51.69
N LYS A 433 60.30 8.15 -50.64
CA LYS A 433 61.68 8.68 -50.62
C LYS A 433 62.78 7.63 -50.43
N SER A 434 62.42 6.38 -50.14
CA SER A 434 63.40 5.27 -50.00
C SER A 434 63.53 4.39 -51.26
N MET A 435 62.71 4.64 -52.28
CA MET A 435 62.69 3.88 -53.55
C MET A 435 63.02 4.72 -54.81
N THR A 436 63.56 5.92 -54.63
CA THR A 436 64.23 6.75 -55.65
C THR A 436 65.51 7.32 -55.07
#